data_AF-A0A6B3KPN9-F1
#
_entry.id   AF-A0A6B3KPN9-F1
#
_cell.length_a   1.000
_cell.length_b   1.000
_cell.length_c   1.000
_cell.angle_alpha   90.00
_cell.angle_beta   90.00
_cell.angle_gamma   90.00
#
_symmetry.space_group_name_H-M   'P 1'
#
loop_
_entity.id
_entity.type
_entity.pdbx_description
1 polymer ?
#
loop_
_entity_poly.entity_id
_entity_poly.type
_entity_poly.pdbx_seq_one_letter_code
_entity_poly.pdbx_strand_id
1 'polypeptide(L)'
;PGFIAHVFDKSYLDDIHNQAENFVVVDVSDAAAQALAQHGGFAYYDARNRQIWELAKQLRGPGKRRFERLLYERDAALRATLDPQQQTQLQQLQALLDDPFYQGFWVYVHPKGTKPIGYHVARLLDRNPRTPYAIDLTLHNLRNTLYWRWIDWQLQQCSAATVAEQSIENSATPAYAERGTLH
;
A
#
# COMPACT_ATOMS: atom_id res chain seq x y z
N PRO A 1 1.48 14.71 -3.25
CA PRO A 1 2.15 13.59 -3.95
C PRO A 1 3.57 13.45 -3.40
N GLY A 2 4.11 12.24 -3.44
CA GLY A 2 5.42 11.94 -2.90
C GLY A 2 6.03 10.74 -3.61
N PHE A 3 7.14 10.27 -3.09
CA PHE A 3 7.74 9.02 -3.53
C PHE A 3 8.30 8.24 -2.35
N ILE A 4 8.37 6.92 -2.51
CA ILE A 4 9.15 6.04 -1.65
C ILE A 4 10.37 5.62 -2.47
N ALA A 5 11.58 6.02 -2.07
CA ALA A 5 12.80 5.77 -2.85
C ALA A 5 13.87 5.08 -2.03
N HIS A 6 14.77 4.42 -2.74
CA HIS A 6 15.97 3.83 -2.15
C HIS A 6 16.93 4.90 -1.67
N VAL A 7 17.60 4.62 -0.55
CA VAL A 7 18.60 5.52 0.04
C VAL A 7 19.98 5.33 -0.56
N PHE A 8 20.37 4.09 -0.92
CA PHE A 8 21.69 3.83 -1.50
C PHE A 8 21.72 4.06 -3.01
N ASP A 9 22.94 4.24 -3.54
CA ASP A 9 23.18 4.47 -4.97
C ASP A 9 22.60 3.38 -5.88
N LYS A 10 22.40 3.71 -7.15
CA LYS A 10 21.80 2.83 -8.17
C LYS A 10 22.49 1.46 -8.30
N SER A 11 23.76 1.34 -7.91
CA SER A 11 24.51 0.07 -7.87
C SER A 11 23.96 -0.96 -6.87
N TYR A 12 23.08 -0.52 -5.96
CA TYR A 12 22.39 -1.35 -4.98
C TYR A 12 20.95 -1.66 -5.38
N LEU A 13 20.52 -1.34 -6.61
CA LEU A 13 19.20 -1.66 -7.12
C LEU A 13 19.20 -2.99 -7.86
N ASP A 14 18.34 -3.90 -7.43
CA ASP A 14 18.12 -5.19 -8.10
C ASP A 14 16.99 -5.07 -9.15
N ASP A 15 16.05 -4.13 -8.95
CA ASP A 15 14.97 -3.81 -9.89
C ASP A 15 14.92 -2.30 -10.14
N ILE A 16 15.59 -1.85 -11.21
CA ILE A 16 15.70 -0.44 -11.62
C ILE A 16 14.34 0.20 -11.88
N HIS A 17 13.34 -0.57 -12.35
CA HIS A 17 11.99 -0.05 -12.59
C HIS A 17 11.24 0.28 -11.30
N ASN A 18 11.72 -0.21 -10.16
CA ASN A 18 11.19 0.06 -8.83
C ASN A 18 12.15 0.93 -8.00
N GLN A 19 12.98 1.77 -8.66
CA GLN A 19 13.91 2.69 -7.97
C GLN A 19 13.21 3.72 -7.06
N ALA A 20 11.96 4.04 -7.39
CA ALA A 20 11.09 4.87 -6.57
C ALA A 20 9.63 4.51 -6.89
N GLU A 21 8.80 4.42 -5.86
CA GLU A 21 7.35 4.33 -6.01
C GLU A 21 6.76 5.72 -5.86
N ASN A 22 6.42 6.35 -6.99
CA ASN A 22 5.68 7.61 -6.98
C ASN A 22 4.26 7.36 -6.48
N PHE A 23 3.78 8.20 -5.57
CA PHE A 23 2.47 8.05 -4.96
C PHE A 23 1.69 9.37 -4.84
N VAL A 24 0.37 9.24 -4.73
CA VAL A 24 -0.55 10.31 -4.29
C VAL A 24 -1.10 9.90 -2.93
N VAL A 25 -1.07 10.81 -1.95
CA VAL A 25 -1.74 10.57 -0.66
C VAL A 25 -3.23 10.62 -0.91
N VAL A 26 -3.92 9.54 -0.53
CA VAL A 26 -5.37 9.41 -0.72
C VAL A 26 -6.10 9.75 0.56
N ASP A 27 -5.60 9.22 1.69
CA ASP A 27 -6.20 9.43 3.00
C ASP A 27 -5.14 9.29 4.09
N VAL A 28 -5.34 9.97 5.22
CA VAL A 28 -4.49 9.86 6.41
C VAL A 28 -5.41 9.79 7.61
N SER A 29 -5.43 8.65 8.30
CA SER A 29 -6.24 8.51 9.51
C SER A 29 -5.78 9.45 10.62
N ASP A 30 -6.67 9.81 11.53
CA ASP A 30 -6.34 10.66 12.69
C ASP A 30 -5.16 10.09 13.50
N ALA A 31 -5.13 8.78 13.70
CA ALA A 31 -4.05 8.10 14.42
C ALA A 31 -2.71 8.19 13.66
N ALA A 32 -2.73 8.07 12.32
CA ALA A 32 -1.53 8.22 11.50
C ALA A 32 -1.02 9.67 11.48
N ALA A 33 -1.93 10.64 11.38
CA ALA A 33 -1.60 12.07 11.43
C ALA A 33 -0.99 12.43 12.80
N GLN A 34 -1.60 11.93 13.88
CA GLN A 34 -1.10 12.14 15.24
C GLN A 34 0.27 11.48 15.45
N ALA A 35 0.47 10.24 15.01
CA ALA A 35 1.77 9.56 15.09
C ALA A 35 2.85 10.33 14.31
N LEU A 36 2.54 10.79 13.10
CA LEU A 36 3.45 11.60 12.28
C LEU A 36 3.83 12.92 12.97
N ALA A 37 2.86 13.61 13.57
CA ALA A 37 3.11 14.84 14.32
C ALA A 37 3.94 14.60 15.58
N GLN A 38 3.61 13.56 16.37
CA GLN A 38 4.33 13.18 17.59
C GLN A 38 5.79 12.82 17.33
N HIS A 39 6.07 12.20 16.19
CA HIS A 39 7.41 11.75 15.82
C HIS A 39 8.22 12.76 14.99
N GLY A 40 7.68 13.96 14.77
CA GLY A 40 8.41 15.03 14.08
C GLY A 40 8.56 14.81 12.57
N GLY A 41 7.65 14.04 11.95
CA GLY A 41 7.59 13.85 10.50
C GLY A 41 8.35 12.64 9.96
N PHE A 42 8.60 12.64 8.65
CA PHE A 42 9.09 11.46 7.92
C PHE A 42 10.51 11.02 8.28
N ALA A 43 11.38 11.93 8.77
CA ALA A 43 12.75 11.56 9.13
C ALA A 43 12.81 10.45 10.19
N TYR A 44 11.85 10.44 11.14
CA TYR A 44 11.70 9.34 12.08
C TYR A 44 11.32 8.02 11.38
N TYR A 45 10.38 8.09 10.44
CA TYR A 45 9.93 6.93 9.67
C TYR A 45 10.99 6.42 8.69
N ASP A 46 11.88 7.27 8.19
CA ASP A 46 13.04 6.85 7.39
C ASP A 46 14.03 6.04 8.23
N ALA A 47 14.30 6.49 9.46
CA ALA A 47 15.10 5.72 10.41
C ALA A 47 14.42 4.38 10.77
N ARG A 48 13.09 4.39 10.92
CA ARG A 48 12.29 3.19 11.18
C ARG A 48 12.29 2.23 9.97
N ASN A 49 12.19 2.73 8.75
CA ASN A 49 12.30 1.95 7.52
C ASN A 49 13.66 1.28 7.39
N ARG A 50 14.74 1.96 7.81
CA ARG A 50 16.07 1.34 7.90
C ARG A 50 16.10 0.19 8.90
N GLN A 51 15.46 0.33 10.06
CA GLN A 51 15.35 -0.75 11.05
C GLN A 51 14.56 -1.95 10.50
N ILE A 52 13.44 -1.69 9.82
CA ILE A 52 12.64 -2.71 9.13
C ILE A 52 13.50 -3.45 8.11
N TRP A 53 14.25 -2.72 7.28
CA TRP A 53 15.15 -3.29 6.28
C TRP A 53 16.24 -4.18 6.89
N GLU A 54 16.85 -3.76 8.00
CA GLU A 54 17.87 -4.54 8.70
C GLU A 54 17.31 -5.87 9.23
N LEU A 55 16.16 -5.83 9.90
CA LEU A 55 15.49 -7.04 10.41
C LEU A 55 15.07 -7.98 9.28
N ALA A 56 14.60 -7.43 8.16
CA ALA A 56 14.18 -8.21 7.01
C ALA A 56 15.32 -9.04 6.38
N LYS A 57 16.60 -8.66 6.56
CA LYS A 57 17.75 -9.40 5.99
C LYS A 57 17.75 -10.89 6.32
N GLN A 58 17.39 -11.23 7.55
CA GLN A 58 17.43 -12.60 8.06
C GLN A 58 16.18 -13.43 7.68
N LEU A 59 15.13 -12.78 7.16
CA LEU A 59 13.89 -13.41 6.68
C LEU A 59 13.83 -13.59 5.17
N ARG A 60 14.89 -13.16 4.46
CA ARG A 60 14.98 -13.27 3.01
C ARG A 60 14.85 -14.71 2.57
N GLY A 61 14.15 -14.89 1.46
CA GLY A 61 13.93 -16.18 0.84
C GLY A 61 13.49 -15.98 -0.60
N PRO A 62 13.23 -17.07 -1.32
CA PRO A 62 12.83 -16.98 -2.73
C PRO A 62 11.46 -16.30 -2.89
N GLY A 63 11.30 -15.56 -3.98
CA GLY A 63 10.03 -15.01 -4.44
C GLY A 63 9.92 -13.48 -4.34
N LYS A 64 9.12 -12.88 -5.23
CA LYS A 64 8.94 -11.41 -5.35
C LYS A 64 7.79 -10.82 -4.51
N ARG A 65 7.17 -11.65 -3.67
CA ARG A 65 5.99 -11.33 -2.84
C ARG A 65 6.08 -12.00 -1.46
N ARG A 66 7.27 -12.40 -1.02
CA ARG A 66 7.47 -13.11 0.24
C ARG A 66 7.11 -12.20 1.42
N PHE A 67 7.59 -10.95 1.43
CA PHE A 67 7.29 -10.01 2.51
C PHE A 67 5.86 -9.49 2.45
N GLU A 68 5.27 -9.34 1.26
CA GLU A 68 3.82 -9.08 1.12
C GLU A 68 3.01 -10.18 1.83
N ARG A 69 3.33 -11.45 1.57
CA ARG A 69 2.66 -12.61 2.20
C ARG A 69 2.93 -12.69 3.70
N LEU A 70 4.17 -12.50 4.14
CA LEU A 70 4.56 -12.61 5.54
C LEU A 70 3.96 -11.49 6.41
N LEU A 71 3.98 -10.24 5.94
CA LEU A 71 3.70 -9.06 6.76
C LEU A 71 2.29 -8.50 6.53
N TYR A 72 1.86 -8.42 5.27
CA TYR A 72 0.58 -7.79 4.91
C TYR A 72 -0.56 -8.80 4.81
N GLU A 73 -0.43 -9.85 3.98
CA GLU A 73 -1.48 -10.88 3.83
C GLU A 73 -1.51 -11.83 5.03
N ARG A 74 -0.44 -11.85 5.83
CA ARG A 74 -0.28 -12.68 7.03
C ARG A 74 -0.49 -14.18 6.76
N ASP A 75 0.03 -14.65 5.63
CA ASP A 75 -0.11 -16.01 5.13
C ASP A 75 0.34 -17.06 6.17
N ALA A 76 -0.63 -17.80 6.72
CA ALA A 76 -0.39 -18.77 7.78
C ALA A 76 0.52 -19.93 7.33
N ALA A 77 0.35 -20.41 6.09
CA ALA A 77 1.14 -21.51 5.56
C ALA A 77 2.60 -21.08 5.38
N LEU A 78 2.85 -19.87 4.88
CA LEU A 78 4.20 -19.34 4.75
C LEU A 78 4.85 -19.09 6.12
N ARG A 79 4.11 -18.52 7.07
CA ARG A 79 4.62 -18.27 8.43
C ARG A 79 4.98 -19.55 9.18
N ALA A 80 4.23 -20.64 8.95
CA ALA A 80 4.53 -21.94 9.55
C ALA A 80 5.84 -22.58 9.04
N THR A 81 6.41 -22.08 7.93
CA THR A 81 7.71 -22.57 7.43
C THR A 81 8.91 -21.91 8.09
N LEU A 82 8.69 -20.89 8.93
CA LEU A 82 9.77 -20.15 9.60
C LEU A 82 10.25 -20.91 10.84
N ASP A 83 11.57 -20.94 11.03
CA ASP A 83 12.18 -21.43 12.27
C ASP A 83 11.89 -20.47 13.46
N PRO A 84 12.14 -20.88 14.72
CA PRO A 84 11.83 -20.04 15.89
C PRO A 84 12.53 -18.67 15.90
N GLN A 85 13.75 -18.58 15.38
CA GLN A 85 14.49 -17.32 15.31
C GLN A 85 13.84 -16.38 14.26
N GLN A 86 13.47 -16.92 13.10
CA GLN A 86 12.76 -16.20 12.06
C GLN A 86 11.37 -15.76 12.52
N GLN A 87 10.66 -16.59 13.29
CA GLN A 87 9.36 -16.20 13.88
C GLN A 87 9.51 -14.99 14.83
N THR A 88 10.56 -14.99 15.66
CA THR A 88 10.86 -13.87 16.57
C THR A 88 11.12 -12.57 15.79
N GLN A 89 11.91 -12.64 14.72
CA GLN A 89 12.19 -11.48 13.86
C GLN A 89 10.97 -11.00 13.10
N LEU A 90 10.15 -11.94 12.61
CA LEU A 90 8.90 -11.62 11.95
C LEU A 90 7.96 -10.88 12.91
N GLN A 91 7.92 -11.26 14.18
CA GLN A 91 7.14 -10.57 15.21
C GLN A 91 7.68 -9.16 15.48
N GLN A 92 9.01 -8.99 15.55
CA GLN A 92 9.63 -7.67 15.69
C GLN A 92 9.28 -6.75 14.52
N LEU A 93 9.34 -7.27 13.28
CA LEU A 93 8.93 -6.51 12.09
C LEU A 93 7.46 -6.13 12.12
N GLN A 94 6.57 -7.04 12.53
CA GLN A 94 5.15 -6.74 12.66
C GLN A 94 4.91 -5.64 13.67
N ALA A 95 5.56 -5.70 14.85
CA ALA A 95 5.43 -4.66 15.85
C ALA A 95 5.87 -3.27 15.34
N LEU A 96 6.89 -3.19 14.47
CA LEU A 96 7.27 -1.92 13.84
C LEU A 96 6.22 -1.44 12.82
N LEU A 97 5.61 -2.37 12.08
CA LEU A 97 4.57 -2.06 11.10
C LEU A 97 3.18 -1.85 11.71
N ASP A 98 2.97 -2.21 12.97
CA ASP A 98 1.74 -1.94 13.72
C ASP A 98 1.65 -0.46 14.17
N ASP A 99 2.69 0.35 13.96
CA ASP A 99 2.64 1.80 14.14
C ASP A 99 1.51 2.41 13.29
N PRO A 100 0.68 3.32 13.84
CA PRO A 100 -0.47 3.89 13.15
C PRO A 100 -0.15 4.51 11.80
N PHE A 101 1.05 5.05 11.61
CA PHE A 101 1.48 5.59 10.32
C PHE A 101 1.49 4.53 9.22
N TYR A 102 2.05 3.34 9.48
CA TYR A 102 2.12 2.28 8.47
C TYR A 102 0.75 1.69 8.13
N GLN A 103 -0.21 1.75 9.06
CA GLN A 103 -1.57 1.24 8.89
C GLN A 103 -2.54 2.28 8.29
N GLY A 104 -2.34 3.56 8.62
CA GLY A 104 -3.31 4.63 8.39
C GLY A 104 -2.89 5.71 7.40
N PHE A 105 -1.66 5.68 6.87
CA PHE A 105 -1.23 6.57 5.80
C PHE A 105 -1.44 5.91 4.44
N TRP A 106 -2.54 6.26 3.76
CA TRP A 106 -2.98 5.61 2.52
C TRP A 106 -2.50 6.34 1.28
N VAL A 107 -1.95 5.58 0.36
CA VAL A 107 -1.37 6.12 -0.88
C VAL A 107 -1.84 5.34 -2.09
N TYR A 108 -2.03 6.06 -3.21
CA TYR A 108 -2.23 5.47 -4.52
C TYR A 108 -0.90 5.37 -5.25
N VAL A 109 -0.52 4.15 -5.63
CA VAL A 109 0.64 3.87 -6.50
C VAL A 109 0.16 3.09 -7.71
N HIS A 110 0.51 3.54 -8.92
CA HIS A 110 0.17 2.78 -10.13
C HIS A 110 1.19 1.65 -10.39
N PRO A 111 0.78 0.41 -10.72
CA PRO A 111 -0.59 -0.10 -10.85
C PRO A 111 -1.07 -0.85 -9.58
N LYS A 112 -0.52 -0.53 -8.40
CA LYS A 112 -0.87 -1.20 -7.14
C LYS A 112 -2.23 -0.75 -6.57
N GLY A 113 -2.73 0.39 -7.01
CA GLY A 113 -3.96 0.99 -6.49
C GLY A 113 -3.72 1.66 -5.14
N THR A 114 -4.79 1.84 -4.37
CA THR A 114 -4.77 2.47 -3.05
C THR A 114 -4.45 1.44 -1.96
N LYS A 115 -3.34 1.64 -1.25
CA LYS A 115 -2.86 0.76 -0.18
C LYS A 115 -2.20 1.58 0.94
N PRO A 116 -2.14 1.06 2.17
CA PRO A 116 -1.44 1.73 3.26
C PRO A 116 0.07 1.69 3.02
N ILE A 117 0.81 2.67 3.53
CA ILE A 117 2.25 2.77 3.29
C ILE A 117 3.03 1.54 3.79
N GLY A 118 2.54 0.86 4.83
CA GLY A 118 3.11 -0.40 5.30
C GLY A 118 3.09 -1.53 4.25
N TYR A 119 2.09 -1.55 3.36
CA TYR A 119 2.07 -2.48 2.23
C TYR A 119 3.24 -2.22 1.26
N HIS A 120 3.49 -0.95 0.95
CA HIS A 120 4.56 -0.56 0.03
C HIS A 120 5.94 -0.83 0.61
N VAL A 121 6.14 -0.55 1.90
CA VAL A 121 7.37 -0.91 2.62
C VAL A 121 7.61 -2.42 2.57
N ALA A 122 6.60 -3.24 2.89
CA ALA A 122 6.72 -4.70 2.82
C ALA A 122 7.03 -5.19 1.40
N ARG A 123 6.36 -4.63 0.38
CA ARG A 123 6.61 -4.98 -1.02
C ARG A 123 8.04 -4.66 -1.44
N LEU A 124 8.56 -3.52 -1.04
CA LEU A 124 9.88 -3.06 -1.47
C LEU A 124 11.01 -3.95 -0.94
N LEU A 125 10.86 -4.54 0.26
CA LEU A 125 11.82 -5.48 0.84
C LEU A 125 12.19 -6.66 -0.08
N ASP A 126 11.28 -7.09 -0.95
CA ASP A 126 11.54 -8.13 -1.97
C ASP A 126 12.12 -7.58 -3.28
N ARG A 127 11.83 -6.31 -3.61
CA ARG A 127 12.14 -5.72 -4.93
C ARG A 127 13.55 -5.18 -5.01
N ASN A 128 13.98 -4.51 -3.96
CA ASN A 128 15.30 -3.91 -3.85
C ASN A 128 15.85 -4.22 -2.45
N PRO A 129 16.12 -5.50 -2.15
CA PRO A 129 16.56 -5.92 -0.83
C PRO A 129 17.90 -5.28 -0.43
N ARG A 130 18.71 -4.78 -1.36
CA ARG A 130 20.06 -4.29 -1.03
C ARG A 130 20.11 -2.87 -0.46
N THR A 131 18.97 -2.20 -0.30
CA THR A 131 18.91 -0.80 0.17
C THR A 131 17.64 -0.56 1.00
N PRO A 132 17.72 0.28 2.05
CA PRO A 132 16.53 0.77 2.75
C PRO A 132 15.78 1.81 1.92
N TYR A 133 14.61 2.22 2.40
CA TYR A 133 13.71 3.17 1.74
C TYR A 133 13.46 4.42 2.59
N ALA A 134 13.30 5.55 1.92
CA ALA A 134 12.89 6.82 2.52
C ALA A 134 11.60 7.34 1.86
N ILE A 135 10.83 8.11 2.61
CA ILE A 135 9.56 8.70 2.18
C ILE A 135 9.74 10.20 2.05
N ASP A 136 9.44 10.75 0.88
CA ASP A 136 9.51 12.18 0.64
C ASP A 136 8.19 12.72 0.07
N LEU A 137 7.75 13.87 0.59
CA LEU A 137 6.64 14.64 0.04
C LEU A 137 7.17 15.78 -0.82
N THR A 138 6.98 15.64 -2.12
CA THR A 138 7.34 16.65 -3.11
C THR A 138 6.12 17.47 -3.51
N LEU A 139 6.01 18.70 -3.01
CA LEU A 139 4.99 19.68 -3.45
C LEU A 139 5.09 19.96 -4.97
N HIS A 140 6.31 19.94 -5.54
CA HIS A 140 6.54 20.15 -6.98
C HIS A 140 5.95 19.06 -7.89
N ASN A 141 5.50 17.91 -7.32
CA ASN A 141 4.90 16.82 -8.08
C ASN A 141 3.36 16.89 -8.18
N LEU A 142 2.73 17.96 -7.67
CA LEU A 142 1.26 18.17 -7.69
C LEU A 142 0.62 18.23 -9.09
N ARG A 143 1.40 18.45 -10.15
CA ARG A 143 0.90 18.52 -11.54
C ARG A 143 1.52 17.48 -12.47
N ASN A 144 1.88 16.31 -11.95
CA ASN A 144 2.40 15.22 -12.78
C ASN A 144 1.26 14.34 -13.34
N THR A 145 1.61 13.46 -14.28
CA THR A 145 0.69 12.47 -14.88
C THR A 145 0.09 11.50 -13.85
N LEU A 146 0.70 11.36 -12.66
CA LEU A 146 0.19 10.48 -11.60
C LEU A 146 -1.05 11.08 -10.91
N TYR A 147 -1.10 12.39 -10.71
CA TYR A 147 -2.30 13.07 -10.20
C TYR A 147 -3.49 12.86 -11.15
N TRP A 148 -3.28 13.04 -12.46
CA TRP A 148 -4.31 12.80 -13.46
C TRP A 148 -4.74 11.34 -13.54
N ARG A 149 -3.80 10.38 -13.43
CA ARG A 149 -4.14 8.95 -13.34
C ARG A 149 -4.96 8.60 -12.10
N TRP A 150 -4.72 9.27 -10.98
CA TRP A 150 -5.54 9.10 -9.78
C TRP A 150 -6.95 9.67 -9.98
N ILE A 151 -7.08 10.85 -10.60
CA ILE A 151 -8.39 11.42 -10.98
C ILE A 151 -9.13 10.48 -11.95
N ASP A 152 -8.46 9.97 -12.99
CA ASP A 152 -9.05 9.01 -13.93
C ASP A 152 -9.52 7.73 -13.22
N TRP A 153 -8.71 7.22 -12.30
CA TRP A 153 -9.08 6.07 -11.48
C TRP A 153 -10.29 6.36 -10.58
N GLN A 154 -10.36 7.54 -9.95
CA GLN A 154 -11.52 7.96 -9.15
C GLN A 154 -12.78 8.06 -10.00
N LEU A 155 -12.70 8.68 -11.19
CA LEU A 155 -13.82 8.77 -12.13
C LEU A 155 -14.30 7.39 -12.57
N GLN A 156 -13.37 6.45 -12.83
CA GLN A 156 -13.72 5.06 -13.15
C GLN A 156 -14.46 4.39 -11.99
N GLN A 157 -13.99 4.54 -10.74
CA GLN A 157 -14.66 3.95 -9.58
C GLN A 157 -16.06 4.53 -9.35
N CYS A 158 -16.24 5.84 -9.50
CA CYS A 158 -17.55 6.48 -9.45
C CYS A 158 -18.46 5.93 -10.56
N SER A 159 -17.98 5.83 -11.80
CA SER A 159 -18.76 5.28 -12.91
C SER A 159 -19.15 3.81 -12.71
N ALA A 160 -18.25 2.99 -12.15
CA ALA A 160 -18.50 1.59 -11.86
C ALA A 160 -19.52 1.42 -10.72
N ALA A 161 -19.48 2.27 -9.70
CA ALA A 161 -20.48 2.32 -8.64
C ALA A 161 -21.87 2.72 -9.17
N THR A 162 -21.96 3.74 -10.03
CA THR A 162 -23.22 4.15 -10.68
C THR A 162 -23.80 3.05 -11.56
N VAL A 163 -22.97 2.31 -12.31
CA VAL A 163 -23.43 1.18 -13.13
C VAL A 163 -23.91 0.03 -12.25
N ALA A 164 -23.26 -0.25 -11.12
CA ALA A 164 -23.70 -1.27 -10.18
C ALA A 164 -25.05 -0.91 -9.53
N GLU A 165 -25.25 0.34 -9.14
CA GLU A 165 -26.54 0.84 -8.62
C GLU A 165 -27.67 0.72 -9.64
N GLN A 166 -27.44 1.14 -10.89
CA GLN A 166 -28.42 1.00 -11.98
C GLN A 166 -28.74 -0.47 -12.30
N SER A 167 -27.76 -1.36 -12.18
CA SER A 167 -27.96 -2.80 -12.40
C SER A 167 -28.83 -3.45 -11.32
N ILE A 168 -28.68 -3.00 -10.06
CA ILE A 168 -29.50 -3.45 -8.94
C ILE A 168 -30.93 -2.90 -9.08
N GLU A 169 -31.08 -1.63 -9.46
CA GLU A 169 -32.39 -0.99 -9.66
C GLU A 169 -33.17 -1.63 -10.83
N ASN A 170 -32.50 -1.94 -11.94
CA ASN A 170 -33.08 -2.67 -13.07
C ASN A 170 -33.42 -4.14 -12.74
N SER A 171 -32.74 -4.74 -11.75
CA SER A 171 -33.04 -6.11 -11.29
C SER A 171 -34.14 -6.15 -10.22
N ALA A 172 -34.45 -5.01 -9.58
CA ALA A 172 -35.42 -4.89 -8.49
C ALA A 172 -36.81 -4.45 -8.95
N THR A 173 -37.03 -4.21 -10.25
CA THR A 173 -38.34 -3.84 -10.79
C THR A 173 -39.15 -5.12 -11.10
N PRO A 174 -40.22 -5.46 -10.35
CA PRO A 174 -41.12 -6.52 -10.77
C PRO A 174 -41.93 -6.01 -11.96
N ALA A 175 -41.99 -6.81 -13.03
CA ALA A 175 -42.90 -6.56 -14.14
C ALA A 175 -44.35 -6.58 -13.62
N TYR A 176 -44.96 -5.41 -13.44
CA TYR A 176 -46.39 -5.29 -13.22
C TYR A 176 -47.10 -5.69 -14.52
N ALA A 177 -47.67 -6.88 -14.53
CA ALA A 177 -48.60 -7.34 -15.56
C ALA A 177 -49.88 -6.49 -15.50
N GLU A 178 -50.16 -5.74 -16.57
CA GLU A 178 -51.42 -5.04 -16.76
C GLU A 178 -52.58 -6.07 -16.78
N ARG A 179 -53.48 -5.98 -15.79
CA ARG A 179 -54.80 -6.60 -15.85
C ARG A 179 -55.76 -5.63 -16.54
N GLY A 180 -56.11 -5.93 -17.79
CA GLY A 180 -57.22 -5.30 -18.51
C GLY A 180 -58.57 -5.81 -18.02
N THR A 181 -59.48 -4.86 -17.80
CA THR A 181 -60.82 -4.95 -17.23
C THR A 181 -61.87 -5.62 -18.13
N LEU A 182 -62.85 -6.24 -17.46
CA LEU A 182 -64.13 -6.75 -17.99
C LEU A 182 -64.97 -5.67 -18.68
N HIS A 183 -65.54 -6.01 -19.84
CA HIS A 183 -66.91 -5.69 -20.25
C HIS A 183 -67.45 -6.80 -21.16
#